data_AF-A0A6L9LA14-F1
#
_entry.id   AF-A0A6L9LA14-F1
#
_cell.length_a   1.000
_cell.length_b   1.000
_cell.length_c   1.000
_cell.angle_alpha   90.00
_cell.angle_beta   90.00
_cell.angle_gamma   90.00
#
_symmetry.space_group_name_H-M   'P 1'
#
loop_
_entity.id
_entity.type
_entity.pdbx_description
1 polymer ?
#
loop_
_entity_poly.entity_id
_entity_poly.type
_entity_poly.pdbx_seq_one_letter_code
_entity_poly.pdbx_strand_id
1 'polypeptide(L)' 'MAANQRKLIRVMFDVLDETKKSLTLDKDLSIVARDPDEAIDFVFAEMQREFNRSDIRLSRVRICA' A
#
# COMPACT_ATOMS: atom_id res chain seq x y z
N MET A 1 -0.41 1.37 28.27
CA MET A 1 0.69 0.70 27.55
C MET A 1 0.23 0.45 26.13
N ALA A 2 0.63 1.28 25.17
CA ALA A 2 0.32 1.07 23.77
C ALA A 2 1.05 -0.20 23.32
N ALA A 3 0.28 -1.22 22.93
CA ALA A 3 0.79 -2.52 22.55
C ALA A 3 1.77 -2.35 21.38
N ASN A 4 3.05 -2.53 21.64
CA ASN A 4 4.15 -2.51 20.67
C ASN A 4 4.15 -3.78 19.80
N GLN A 5 2.97 -4.33 19.54
CA GLN A 5 2.77 -5.63 18.93
C GLN A 5 2.55 -5.39 17.44
N ARG A 6 3.59 -5.61 16.65
CA ARG A 6 3.47 -5.59 15.19
C ARG A 6 2.45 -6.63 14.76
N LYS A 7 1.53 -6.26 13.90
CA LYS A 7 0.46 -7.13 13.41
C LYS A 7 0.58 -7.23 11.91
N LEU A 8 0.13 -8.36 11.36
CA LEU A 8 -0.02 -8.48 9.92
C LEU A 8 -1.23 -7.64 9.50
N ILE A 9 -0.99 -6.58 8.74
CA ILE A 9 -2.00 -5.69 8.20
C ILE A 9 -2.07 -5.95 6.70
N ARG A 10 -3.25 -6.27 6.18
CA ARG A 10 -3.46 -6.44 4.74
C ARG A 10 -4.00 -5.15 4.16
N VAL A 11 -3.22 -4.52 3.30
CA VAL A 11 -3.61 -3.30 2.60
C VAL A 11 -4.00 -3.69 1.18
N MET A 12 -5.26 -3.49 0.83
CA MET A 12 -5.76 -3.58 -0.55
C MET A 12 -5.75 -2.20 -1.16
N PHE A 13 -5.29 -2.07 -2.40
CA PHE A 13 -5.19 -0.80 -3.10
C PHE A 13 -5.26 -1.03 -4.61
N ASP A 14 -5.64 0.02 -5.32
CA ASP A 14 -5.56 0.08 -6.77
C ASP A 14 -4.35 0.95 -7.13
N VAL A 15 -3.57 0.57 -8.14
CA VAL A 15 -2.47 1.38 -8.67
C VAL A 15 -2.94 2.05 -9.95
N LEU A 16 -3.04 3.38 -9.92
CA LEU A 16 -3.26 4.18 -11.11
C LEU A 16 -1.90 4.59 -11.68
N ASP A 17 -1.61 4.11 -12.88
CA ASP A 17 -0.48 4.56 -13.69
C ASP A 17 -0.99 5.68 -14.61
N GLU A 18 -0.72 6.94 -14.24
CA GLU A 18 -1.21 8.11 -15.00
C GLU A 18 -0.56 8.18 -16.40
N THR A 19 0.64 7.62 -16.58
CA THR A 19 1.39 7.65 -17.84
C THR A 19 0.85 6.69 -18.89
N LYS A 20 0.44 5.47 -18.50
CA LYS A 20 -0.19 4.48 -19.39
C LYS A 20 -1.71 4.52 -19.33
N LYS A 21 -2.30 5.38 -18.48
CA LYS A 21 -3.74 5.38 -18.13
C LYS A 21 -4.23 3.98 -17.77
N SER A 22 -3.36 3.19 -17.14
CA SER A 22 -3.64 1.81 -16.76
C SER A 22 -3.98 1.79 -15.28
N LEU A 23 -5.11 1.18 -14.95
CA LEU A 23 -5.54 0.99 -13.58
C LEU A 23 -5.33 -0.47 -13.22
N THR A 24 -4.34 -0.74 -12.36
CA THR A 24 -4.16 -2.07 -11.79
C THR A 24 -5.06 -2.16 -10.56
N LEU A 25 -6.12 -2.95 -10.67
CA LEU A 25 -7.11 -3.12 -9.62
C LEU A 25 -6.76 -4.29 -8.72
N ASP A 26 -7.29 -4.25 -7.49
CA ASP A 26 -7.29 -5.39 -6.55
C ASP A 26 -5.88 -5.87 -6.18
N LYS A 27 -4.90 -4.96 -6.16
CA LYS A 27 -3.60 -5.25 -5.57
C LYS A 27 -3.77 -5.34 -4.06
N ASP A 28 -3.12 -6.32 -3.46
CA ASP A 28 -3.05 -6.43 -2.01
C ASP A 28 -1.64 -6.74 -1.56
N LEU A 29 -1.25 -6.15 -0.43
CA LEU A 29 0.03 -6.36 0.19
C LEU A 29 -0.19 -6.57 1.69
N SER A 30 0.36 -7.66 2.22
CA SER A 30 0.30 -7.96 3.65
C SER A 30 1.62 -7.57 4.28
N ILE A 31 1.60 -6.55 5.14
CA ILE A 31 2.79 -6.02 5.80
C ILE A 31 2.67 -6.14 7.31
N VAL A 32 3.80 -6.44 7.95
CA VAL A 32 3.91 -6.45 9.40
C VAL A 32 4.23 -5.04 9.87
N ALA A 33 3.19 -4.30 10.27
CA ALA A 33 3.30 -2.92 10.73
C ALA A 33 2.76 -2.78 12.16
N ARG A 34 3.15 -1.70 12.83
CA ARG A 34 2.59 -1.33 14.13
C ARG A 34 1.18 -0.79 14.00
N ASP A 35 0.96 0.01 12.97
CA ASP A 35 -0.26 0.76 12.75
C ASP A 35 -0.64 0.75 11.26
N PRO A 36 -1.92 0.99 10.93
CA PRO A 36 -2.37 1.00 9.56
C PRO A 36 -1.70 2.08 8.71
N ASP A 37 -1.39 3.24 9.29
CA ASP A 37 -0.65 4.32 8.64
C ASP A 37 0.76 3.89 8.22
N GLU A 38 1.48 3.17 9.10
CA GLU A 38 2.81 2.63 8.80
C GLU A 38 2.75 1.60 7.67
N ALA A 39 1.70 0.77 7.64
CA ALA A 39 1.48 -0.17 6.55
C ALA A 39 1.26 0.53 5.20
N ILE A 40 0.48 1.61 5.18
CA ILE A 40 0.21 2.37 3.94
C ILE A 40 1.48 3.03 3.41
N ASP A 41 2.28 3.65 4.28
CA ASP A 41 3.52 4.31 3.88
C ASP A 41 4.50 3.31 3.25
N PHE A 42 4.59 2.12 3.85
CA PHE A 42 5.42 1.03 3.34
C PHE A 42 4.92 0.52 1.98
N VAL A 43 3.61 0.30 1.83
CA VAL A 43 2.99 -0.08 0.55
C VAL A 43 3.28 0.96 -0.52
N PHE A 44 3.18 2.24 -0.18
CA PHE A 44 3.45 3.33 -1.12
C PHE A 44 4.91 3.35 -1.58
N ALA A 45 5.85 3.23 -0.64
CA ALA A 45 7.27 3.14 -0.94
C ALA A 45 7.62 1.89 -1.76
N GLU A 46 7.01 0.75 -1.44
CA GLU A 46 7.18 -0.52 -2.16
C GLU A 46 6.68 -0.40 -3.61
N MET A 47 5.49 0.18 -3.83
CA MET A 47 4.97 0.40 -5.18
C MET A 47 5.86 1.37 -5.97
N GLN A 48 6.33 2.47 -5.37
CA GLN A 48 7.24 3.39 -6.06
C GLN A 48 8.52 2.69 -6.52
N ARG A 49 9.02 1.74 -5.71
CA ARG A 49 10.17 0.89 -6.05
C ARG A 49 9.85 -0.14 -7.14
N GLU A 50 8.74 -0.86 -7.02
CA GLU A 50 8.33 -1.91 -7.97
C GLU A 50 8.14 -1.34 -9.38
N PHE A 51 7.48 -0.18 -9.48
CA PHE A 51 7.25 0.49 -10.76
C PHE A 51 8.43 1.36 -11.19
N ASN A 52 9.39 1.62 -10.29
CA ASN A 52 10.51 2.55 -10.46
C ASN A 52 10.05 3.92 -11.02
N ARG A 53 8.90 4.37 -10.54
CA ARG A 53 8.16 5.52 -11.04
C ARG A 53 7.53 6.27 -9.89
N SER A 54 7.64 7.60 -9.94
CA SER A 54 7.04 8.51 -8.96
C SER A 54 5.67 9.03 -9.39
N ASP A 55 5.27 8.75 -10.64
CA ASP A 55 3.99 9.11 -11.26
C ASP A 55 2.86 8.11 -11.00
N ILE A 56 3.11 7.07 -10.20
CA ILE A 56 2.07 6.15 -9.77
C ILE A 56 1.29 6.73 -8.59
N ARG A 57 -0.01 6.47 -8.56
CA ARG A 57 -0.89 6.82 -7.44
C ARG A 57 -1.58 5.60 -6.88
N LEU A 58 -1.51 5.44 -5.56
CA LEU A 58 -2.40 4.54 -4.86
C LEU A 58 -3.81 5.15 -4.86
N SER A 59 -4.75 4.44 -5.45
CA SER A 59 -6.17 4.73 -5.42
C SER A 59 -6.87 3.69 -4.55
N ARG A 60 -7.99 4.06 -3.93
CA ARG A 60 -8.86 3.15 -3.18
C ARG A 60 -8.13 2.25 -2.16
N VAL A 61 -7.37 2.85 -1.26
CA VAL A 61 -6.71 2.13 -0.16
C VAL A 61 -7.76 1.62 0.84
N ARG A 62 -7.72 0.32 1.13
CA ARG A 62 -8.56 -0.38 2.11
C ARG A 62 -7.68 -1.21 3.01
N ILE A 63 -7.99 -1.22 4.29
CA ILE A 63 -7.24 -1.96 5.29
C ILE A 63 -8.11 -3.09 5.79
N CYS A 64 -7.66 -4.32 5.57
CA CYS A 64 -8.21 -5.52 6.19
C CYS A 64 -7.34 -5.85 7.40
N ALA A 65 -7.96 -5.78 8.59
CA ALA A 65 -7.37 -6.15 9.88
C ALA A 65 -7.98 -7.45 10.39
#